data_AF-C0CXM7-F1
#
_entry.id   AF-C0CXM7-F1
#
_cell.length_a   1.000
_cell.length_b   1.000
_cell.length_c   1.000
_cell.angle_alpha   90.00
_cell.angle_beta   90.00
_cell.angle_gamma   90.00
#
_symmetry.space_group_name_H-M   'P 1'
#
loop_
_entity.id
_entity.type
_entity.pdbx_description
1 polymer ?
#
loop_
_entity_poly.entity_id
_entity_poly.type
_entity_poly.pdbx_seq_one_letter_code
_entity_poly.pdbx_strand_id
1 'polypeptide(L)'
;GTGGADGSGLAGAGQSASGGMDSSSQSEAPELNEQERAAVQRLAAAVKSGNKERIASELLADGDTLSWLYYETFGEERYRYDGTEFRTDLAGEGMVLTGAASVFYGSFGENGPEGRCTALQAVELEKPRYDYSEGIWKDGRMDGAGVSGYRYYQGPPQGEAEEIRREGRFVRGKMEGTITYRNTGSDGVTATYTMEVKEGVTQPDDRWIPGPEEGVYHLEADDNPAYAYALTEEEMKQPRWVNLLVWDVEE
;
A
#
# COMPACT_ATOMS: atom_id res chain seq x y z
N GLY A 1 19.40 81.90 7.42
CA GLY A 1 19.12 81.76 5.98
C GLY A 1 17.98 80.79 5.85
N THR A 2 16.82 81.15 5.31
CA THR A 2 16.51 81.33 3.86
C THR A 2 16.81 80.04 3.08
N GLY A 3 15.91 79.40 2.34
CA GLY A 3 14.52 79.67 1.90
C GLY A 3 13.76 78.34 1.80
N GLY A 4 12.45 78.25 1.61
CA GLY A 4 11.58 78.83 0.55
C GLY A 4 10.77 77.62 0.00
N ALA A 5 9.48 77.50 0.33
CA ALA A 5 8.31 77.88 -0.49
C ALA A 5 8.14 76.94 -1.70
N ASP A 6 7.19 76.00 -1.73
CA ASP A 6 5.78 76.08 -2.21
C ASP A 6 5.56 74.72 -2.94
N GLY A 7 4.41 74.11 -3.16
CA GLY A 7 3.00 74.43 -3.02
C GLY A 7 2.23 73.40 -3.90
N SER A 8 1.10 72.91 -3.40
CA SER A 8 -0.12 72.49 -4.12
C SER A 8 -0.10 71.60 -5.38
N GLY A 9 -0.96 70.56 -5.39
CA GLY A 9 -1.81 70.27 -6.57
C GLY A 9 -2.15 68.82 -6.94
N LEU A 10 -3.39 68.41 -6.62
CA LEU A 10 -4.39 67.71 -7.46
C LEU A 10 -4.18 66.29 -8.06
N ALA A 11 -5.08 65.40 -7.62
CA ALA A 11 -6.03 64.53 -8.36
C ALA A 11 -5.54 63.40 -9.30
N GLY A 12 -6.15 62.21 -9.12
CA GLY A 12 -6.17 61.14 -10.12
C GLY A 12 -6.97 59.92 -9.65
N ALA A 13 -8.13 59.69 -10.26
CA ALA A 13 -9.03 58.55 -10.03
C ALA A 13 -8.46 57.22 -10.57
N GLY A 14 -8.85 56.10 -9.96
CA GLY A 14 -8.43 54.76 -10.39
C GLY A 14 -9.35 53.65 -9.89
N GLN A 15 -10.40 53.39 -10.67
CA GLN A 15 -11.06 52.11 -10.97
C GLN A 15 -11.09 51.01 -9.90
N SER A 16 -12.31 50.73 -9.44
CA SER A 16 -12.73 49.43 -8.92
C SER A 16 -12.48 48.34 -9.97
N ALA A 17 -11.53 47.45 -9.69
CA ALA A 17 -11.43 46.15 -10.34
C ALA A 17 -11.96 45.11 -9.35
N SER A 18 -13.15 44.60 -9.64
CA SER A 18 -13.69 43.39 -9.06
C SER A 18 -12.71 42.24 -9.30
N GLY A 19 -11.98 41.85 -8.25
CA GLY A 19 -11.26 40.59 -8.21
C GLY A 19 -12.26 39.45 -8.19
N GLY A 20 -12.68 39.02 -9.38
CA GLY A 20 -13.34 37.74 -9.57
C GLY A 20 -12.34 36.66 -9.22
N MET A 21 -12.48 36.11 -8.02
CA MET A 21 -11.99 34.79 -7.65
C MET A 21 -12.72 33.80 -8.55
N ASP A 22 -12.09 33.32 -9.63
CA ASP A 22 -12.50 32.09 -10.27
C ASP A 22 -11.37 31.50 -11.11
N SER A 23 -10.67 30.53 -10.53
CA SER A 23 -10.29 29.31 -11.23
C SER A 23 -9.91 28.30 -10.16
N SER A 24 -10.91 27.60 -9.60
CA SER A 24 -10.65 26.23 -9.21
C SER A 24 -10.33 25.49 -10.50
N SER A 25 -9.05 25.47 -10.87
CA SER A 25 -8.54 24.58 -11.91
C SER A 25 -8.85 23.18 -11.43
N GLN A 26 -9.96 22.62 -11.88
CA GLN A 26 -10.14 21.18 -11.84
C GLN A 26 -8.95 20.63 -12.61
N SER A 27 -7.98 20.06 -11.88
CA SER A 27 -6.88 19.37 -12.52
C SER A 27 -7.50 18.27 -13.37
N GLU A 28 -7.24 18.32 -14.67
CA GLU A 28 -7.55 17.21 -15.57
C GLU A 28 -6.46 16.16 -15.39
N ALA A 29 -6.82 14.88 -15.56
CA ALA A 29 -5.82 13.82 -15.51
C ALA A 29 -4.79 14.01 -16.64
N PRO A 30 -3.49 13.79 -16.38
CA PRO A 30 -2.45 13.95 -17.39
C PRO A 30 -2.68 13.06 -18.62
N GLU A 31 -2.37 13.59 -19.81
CA GLU A 31 -2.41 12.80 -21.04
C GLU A 31 -1.24 11.81 -21.08
N LEU A 32 -1.54 10.54 -21.31
CA LEU A 32 -0.54 9.49 -21.46
C LEU A 32 0.00 9.40 -22.87
N ASN A 33 1.32 9.26 -22.99
CA ASN A 33 1.96 8.84 -24.23
C ASN A 33 1.64 7.36 -24.57
N GLU A 34 2.04 6.91 -25.77
CA GLU A 34 1.73 5.55 -26.24
C GLU A 34 2.30 4.45 -25.33
N GLN A 35 3.52 4.64 -24.83
CA GLN A 35 4.21 3.66 -23.99
C GLN A 35 3.56 3.56 -22.60
N GLU A 36 3.27 4.70 -21.97
CA GLU A 36 2.55 4.77 -20.68
C GLU A 36 1.17 4.13 -20.78
N ARG A 37 0.43 4.46 -21.84
CA ARG A 37 -0.90 3.88 -22.08
C ARG A 37 -0.84 2.37 -22.25
N ALA A 38 0.15 1.86 -22.99
CA ALA A 38 0.30 0.42 -23.19
C ALA A 38 0.66 -0.31 -21.88
N ALA A 39 1.53 0.28 -21.05
CA ALA A 39 1.89 -0.27 -19.73
C ALA A 39 0.66 -0.31 -18.79
N VAL A 40 -0.08 0.79 -18.70
CA VAL A 40 -1.32 0.85 -17.89
C VAL A 40 -2.36 -0.16 -18.35
N GLN A 41 -2.53 -0.34 -19.67
CA GLN A 41 -3.46 -1.34 -20.22
C GLN A 41 -3.05 -2.78 -19.89
N ARG A 42 -1.75 -3.11 -19.95
CA ARG A 42 -1.25 -4.44 -19.54
C ARG A 42 -1.49 -4.69 -18.05
N LEU A 43 -1.14 -3.71 -17.21
CA LEU A 43 -1.36 -3.77 -15.77
C LEU A 43 -2.86 -3.91 -15.43
N ALA A 44 -3.73 -3.11 -16.07
CA ALA A 44 -5.18 -3.20 -15.89
C ALA A 44 -5.73 -4.58 -16.29
N ALA A 45 -5.21 -5.16 -17.38
CA ALA A 45 -5.60 -6.51 -17.79
C ALA A 45 -5.13 -7.58 -16.79
N ALA A 46 -3.94 -7.41 -16.20
CA ALA A 46 -3.45 -8.28 -15.13
C ALA A 46 -4.31 -8.14 -13.86
N VAL A 47 -4.62 -6.92 -13.43
CA VAL A 47 -5.52 -6.63 -12.30
C VAL A 47 -6.88 -7.29 -12.50
N LYS A 48 -7.49 -7.14 -13.67
CA LYS A 48 -8.77 -7.75 -14.02
C LYS A 48 -8.75 -9.28 -13.95
N SER A 49 -7.59 -9.91 -14.16
CA SER A 49 -7.44 -11.37 -14.04
C SER A 49 -7.40 -11.86 -12.59
N GLY A 50 -7.13 -10.97 -11.62
CA GLY A 50 -6.93 -11.32 -10.21
C GLY A 50 -5.65 -12.10 -9.91
N ASN A 51 -4.81 -12.36 -10.92
CA ASN A 51 -3.56 -13.09 -10.75
C ASN A 51 -2.44 -12.16 -10.25
N LYS A 52 -2.14 -12.25 -8.95
CA LYS A 52 -1.12 -11.42 -8.27
C LYS A 52 0.29 -11.57 -8.85
N GLU A 53 0.69 -12.78 -9.25
CA GLU A 53 1.98 -13.01 -9.92
C GLU A 53 2.06 -12.27 -11.26
N ARG A 54 0.97 -12.30 -12.04
CA ARG A 54 0.92 -11.57 -13.30
C ARG A 54 0.99 -10.07 -13.06
N ILE A 55 0.23 -9.54 -12.09
CA ILE A 55 0.28 -8.11 -11.74
C ILE A 55 1.72 -7.72 -11.36
N ALA A 56 2.37 -8.50 -10.50
CA ALA A 56 3.75 -8.28 -10.10
C ALA A 56 4.72 -8.29 -11.28
N SER A 57 4.56 -9.25 -12.18
CA SER A 57 5.40 -9.36 -13.38
C SER A 57 5.24 -8.16 -14.31
N GLU A 58 4.02 -7.64 -14.52
CA GLU A 58 3.81 -6.42 -15.33
C GLU A 58 4.41 -5.19 -14.63
N LEU A 59 4.27 -5.06 -13.30
CA LEU A 59 4.87 -3.97 -12.53
C LEU A 59 6.40 -3.93 -12.68
N LEU A 60 7.07 -5.08 -12.65
CA LEU A 60 8.52 -5.15 -12.84
C LEU A 60 8.92 -4.97 -14.32
N ALA A 61 8.19 -5.57 -15.26
CA ALA A 61 8.51 -5.48 -16.69
C ALA A 61 8.39 -4.06 -17.23
N ASP A 62 7.40 -3.29 -16.76
CA ASP A 62 7.16 -1.90 -17.16
C ASP A 62 7.69 -0.89 -16.12
N GLY A 63 8.55 -1.32 -15.18
CA GLY A 63 8.96 -0.53 -14.02
C GLY A 63 9.49 0.87 -14.34
N ASP A 64 10.35 1.02 -15.36
CA ASP A 64 10.86 2.35 -15.77
C ASP A 64 9.74 3.26 -16.31
N THR A 65 8.80 2.68 -17.06
CA THR A 65 7.67 3.42 -17.64
C THR A 65 6.68 3.83 -16.56
N LEU A 66 6.36 2.93 -15.62
CA LEU A 66 5.46 3.20 -14.50
C LEU A 66 6.10 4.16 -13.48
N SER A 67 7.42 4.08 -13.30
CA SER A 67 8.18 5.05 -12.50
C SER A 67 8.08 6.45 -13.08
N TRP A 68 8.39 6.60 -14.37
CA TRP A 68 8.24 7.89 -15.07
C TRP A 68 6.80 8.40 -15.00
N LEU A 69 5.82 7.53 -15.26
CA LEU A 69 4.41 7.87 -15.18
C LEU A 69 4.05 8.44 -13.80
N TYR A 70 4.46 7.78 -12.71
CA TYR A 70 4.11 8.20 -11.36
C TYR A 70 4.86 9.47 -10.91
N TYR A 71 6.18 9.53 -11.08
CA TYR A 71 6.98 10.63 -10.56
C TYR A 71 6.99 11.87 -11.46
N GLU A 72 6.96 11.69 -12.78
CA GLU A 72 7.12 12.81 -13.74
C GLU A 72 5.78 13.22 -14.35
N THR A 73 5.03 12.26 -14.90
CA THR A 73 3.76 12.56 -15.59
C THR A 73 2.65 12.90 -14.60
N PHE A 74 2.57 12.18 -13.48
CA PHE A 74 1.61 12.44 -12.41
C PHE A 74 2.13 13.42 -11.37
N GLY A 75 3.45 13.58 -11.22
CA GLY A 75 4.02 14.43 -10.18
C GLY A 75 3.71 13.94 -8.77
N GLU A 76 3.72 12.61 -8.56
CA GLU A 76 3.35 11.93 -7.30
C GLU A 76 1.87 12.05 -6.90
N GLU A 77 1.05 12.70 -7.73
CA GLU A 77 -0.39 12.75 -7.54
C GLU A 77 -1.06 11.42 -7.87
N ARG A 78 -2.18 11.16 -7.20
CA ARG A 78 -2.93 9.90 -7.34
C ARG A 78 -4.10 10.08 -8.28
N TYR A 79 -4.18 9.21 -9.28
CA TYR A 79 -5.27 9.16 -10.23
C TYR A 79 -5.88 7.76 -10.27
N ARG A 80 -7.22 7.67 -10.28
CA ARG A 80 -7.91 6.40 -10.45
C ARG A 80 -8.12 6.09 -11.92
N TYR A 81 -7.57 4.97 -12.37
CA TYR A 81 -7.90 4.39 -13.66
C TYR A 81 -9.22 3.63 -13.57
N ASP A 82 -10.25 4.09 -14.29
CA ASP A 82 -11.60 3.50 -14.28
C ASP A 82 -11.77 2.30 -15.24
N GLY A 83 -10.68 1.88 -15.89
CA GLY A 83 -10.67 0.88 -16.95
C GLY A 83 -10.65 1.46 -18.37
N THR A 84 -10.84 2.78 -18.50
CA THR A 84 -10.76 3.50 -19.78
C THR A 84 -9.75 4.64 -19.68
N GLU A 85 -9.90 5.50 -18.68
CA GLU A 85 -9.07 6.69 -18.49
C GLU A 85 -8.77 6.97 -17.02
N PHE A 86 -7.82 7.85 -16.78
CA PHE A 86 -7.50 8.32 -15.43
C PHE A 86 -8.47 9.42 -14.99
N ARG A 87 -8.87 9.37 -13.73
CA ARG A 87 -9.77 10.32 -13.06
C ARG A 87 -9.05 10.97 -11.90
N THR A 88 -9.29 12.26 -11.73
CA THR A 88 -8.83 13.03 -10.55
C THR A 88 -9.73 12.80 -9.35
N ASP A 89 -10.99 12.48 -9.57
CA ASP A 89 -11.86 11.91 -8.54
C ASP A 89 -11.49 10.45 -8.27
N LEU A 90 -10.95 10.21 -7.07
CA LEU A 90 -10.56 8.89 -6.61
C LEU A 90 -11.76 7.99 -6.33
N ALA A 91 -12.95 8.51 -6.04
CA ALA A 91 -14.09 7.69 -5.65
C ALA A 91 -14.56 6.76 -6.79
N GLY A 92 -14.81 5.49 -6.46
CA GLY A 92 -15.32 4.47 -7.37
C GLY A 92 -14.40 3.25 -7.52
N GLU A 93 -14.77 2.35 -8.44
CA GLU A 93 -13.98 1.14 -8.73
C GLU A 93 -12.83 1.46 -9.67
N GLY A 94 -11.64 0.92 -9.43
CA GLY A 94 -10.54 1.10 -10.36
C GLY A 94 -9.20 0.61 -9.85
N MET A 95 -8.15 1.18 -10.43
CA MET A 95 -6.75 0.98 -10.05
C MET A 95 -6.09 2.34 -9.81
N VAL A 96 -5.25 2.45 -8.79
CA VAL A 96 -4.44 3.64 -8.51
C VAL A 96 -2.98 3.22 -8.35
N LEU A 97 -2.07 3.90 -9.05
CA LEU A 97 -0.63 3.75 -8.81
C LEU A 97 -0.26 4.57 -7.58
N THR A 98 0.56 3.99 -6.72
CA THR A 98 1.06 4.63 -5.48
C THR A 98 2.59 4.69 -5.44
N GLY A 99 3.22 4.43 -6.58
CA GLY A 99 4.66 4.32 -6.75
C GLY A 99 5.00 3.51 -8.00
N ALA A 100 6.28 3.47 -8.36
CA ALA A 100 6.77 2.81 -9.57
C ALA A 100 6.42 1.32 -9.68
N ALA A 101 6.37 0.62 -8.55
CA ALA A 101 6.12 -0.81 -8.48
C ALA A 101 4.98 -1.16 -7.51
N SER A 102 4.06 -0.22 -7.25
CA SER A 102 2.94 -0.41 -6.33
C SER A 102 1.61 0.04 -6.91
N VAL A 103 0.59 -0.78 -6.71
CA VAL A 103 -0.76 -0.54 -7.21
C VAL A 103 -1.80 -0.94 -6.17
N PHE A 104 -2.83 -0.11 -6.03
CA PHE A 104 -4.05 -0.42 -5.30
C PHE A 104 -5.17 -0.64 -6.31
N TYR A 105 -6.06 -1.59 -6.08
CA TYR A 105 -7.21 -1.83 -6.94
C TYR A 105 -8.41 -2.40 -6.20
N GLY A 106 -9.60 -2.00 -6.64
CA GLY A 106 -10.88 -2.29 -6.00
C GLY A 106 -11.69 -1.01 -5.81
N SER A 107 -12.40 -0.94 -4.69
CA SER A 107 -13.25 0.18 -4.31
C SER A 107 -12.46 1.30 -3.63
N PHE A 108 -12.68 2.54 -4.07
CA PHE A 108 -12.10 3.76 -3.48
C PHE A 108 -13.20 4.74 -3.08
N GLY A 109 -12.96 5.48 -2.00
CA GLY A 109 -13.66 6.70 -1.64
C GLY A 109 -12.79 7.93 -1.95
N GLU A 110 -13.23 9.10 -1.48
CA GLU A 110 -12.52 10.38 -1.73
C GLU A 110 -11.09 10.38 -1.17
N ASN A 111 -10.86 9.68 -0.05
CA ASN A 111 -9.57 9.67 0.66
C ASN A 111 -8.69 8.44 0.36
N GLY A 112 -9.10 7.56 -0.57
CA GLY A 112 -8.38 6.34 -0.90
C GLY A 112 -9.20 5.05 -0.81
N PRO A 113 -8.56 3.89 -0.61
CA PRO A 113 -9.24 2.60 -0.49
C PRO A 113 -10.38 2.63 0.54
N GLU A 114 -11.57 2.21 0.11
CA GLU A 114 -12.79 2.20 0.92
C GLU A 114 -13.66 1.00 0.52
N GLY A 115 -13.96 0.10 1.45
CA GLY A 115 -14.60 -1.17 1.13
C GLY A 115 -13.58 -2.24 0.70
N ARG A 116 -13.88 -3.01 -0.35
CA ARG A 116 -13.00 -4.11 -0.78
C ARG A 116 -11.88 -3.59 -1.68
N CYS A 117 -10.63 -3.73 -1.24
CA CYS A 117 -9.48 -3.31 -2.03
C CYS A 117 -8.29 -4.26 -1.81
N THR A 118 -7.43 -4.36 -2.83
CA THR A 118 -6.13 -5.02 -2.77
C THR A 118 -5.02 -4.03 -3.07
N ALA A 119 -4.01 -4.00 -2.22
CA ALA A 119 -2.72 -3.38 -2.48
C ALA A 119 -1.73 -4.47 -2.91
N LEU A 120 -0.88 -4.16 -3.88
CA LEU A 120 0.21 -5.04 -4.31
C LEU A 120 1.45 -4.22 -4.63
N GLN A 121 2.60 -4.66 -4.15
CA GLN A 121 3.90 -4.09 -4.47
C GLN A 121 4.82 -5.19 -4.99
N ALA A 122 5.47 -4.96 -6.12
CA ALA A 122 6.46 -5.88 -6.67
C ALA A 122 7.88 -5.39 -6.32
N VAL A 123 8.78 -6.32 -6.03
CA VAL A 123 10.19 -6.04 -5.77
C VAL A 123 11.06 -7.09 -6.45
N GLU A 124 12.13 -6.64 -7.09
CA GLU A 124 13.23 -7.48 -7.57
C GLU A 124 14.37 -7.38 -6.55
N LEU A 125 14.55 -8.43 -5.73
CA LEU A 125 15.66 -8.55 -4.78
C LEU A 125 16.72 -9.52 -5.34
N GLU A 126 16.99 -10.63 -4.66
CA GLU A 126 17.69 -11.78 -5.25
C GLU A 126 16.76 -12.61 -6.16
N LYS A 127 15.48 -12.65 -5.79
CA LYS A 127 14.39 -13.31 -6.50
C LYS A 127 13.18 -12.38 -6.54
N PRO A 128 12.38 -12.42 -7.62
CA PRO A 128 11.21 -11.56 -7.73
C PRO A 128 10.14 -11.99 -6.73
N ARG A 129 9.59 -10.99 -6.04
CA ARG A 129 8.58 -11.13 -4.98
C ARG A 129 7.49 -10.10 -5.18
N TYR A 130 6.29 -10.44 -4.73
CA TYR A 130 5.29 -9.42 -4.44
C TYR A 130 4.83 -9.47 -2.99
N ASP A 131 4.62 -8.29 -2.43
CA ASP A 131 3.94 -8.07 -1.17
C ASP A 131 2.50 -7.70 -1.51
N TYR A 132 1.55 -8.12 -0.68
CA TYR A 132 0.14 -7.87 -0.92
C TYR A 132 -0.64 -7.67 0.36
N SER A 133 -1.70 -6.87 0.27
CA SER A 133 -2.67 -6.69 1.35
C SER A 133 -4.07 -6.59 0.75
N GLU A 134 -4.95 -7.53 1.07
CA GLU A 134 -6.27 -7.70 0.47
C GLU A 134 -7.33 -7.78 1.58
N GLY A 135 -8.40 -7.00 1.48
CA GLY A 135 -9.46 -7.08 2.47
C GLY A 135 -10.39 -5.88 2.47
N ILE A 136 -10.94 -5.59 3.65
CA ILE A 136 -11.77 -4.42 3.90
C ILE A 136 -10.90 -3.24 4.33
N TRP A 137 -11.13 -2.10 3.68
CA TRP A 137 -10.46 -0.83 3.91
C TRP A 137 -11.47 0.22 4.32
N LYS A 138 -11.01 1.18 5.11
CA LYS A 138 -11.74 2.37 5.51
C LYS A 138 -10.76 3.52 5.70
N ASP A 139 -11.07 4.67 5.13
CA ASP A 139 -10.22 5.87 5.23
C ASP A 139 -8.75 5.56 4.85
N GLY A 140 -8.55 4.77 3.80
CA GLY A 140 -7.23 4.37 3.30
C GLY A 140 -6.49 3.33 4.15
N ARG A 141 -7.08 2.80 5.23
CA ARG A 141 -6.43 1.80 6.09
C ARG A 141 -7.22 0.49 6.11
N MET A 142 -6.54 -0.66 6.20
CA MET A 142 -7.25 -1.92 6.43
C MET A 142 -8.01 -1.87 7.76
N ASP A 143 -9.33 -2.09 7.70
CA ASP A 143 -10.22 -2.07 8.86
C ASP A 143 -11.37 -3.08 8.64
N GLY A 144 -11.23 -4.26 9.22
CA GLY A 144 -12.09 -5.42 8.98
C GLY A 144 -11.31 -6.68 8.60
N ALA A 145 -11.99 -7.66 8.01
CA ALA A 145 -11.35 -8.91 7.60
C ALA A 145 -10.37 -8.68 6.44
N GLY A 146 -9.23 -9.33 6.49
CA GLY A 146 -8.24 -9.25 5.42
C GLY A 146 -7.06 -10.19 5.57
N VAL A 147 -6.18 -10.12 4.58
CA VAL A 147 -4.97 -10.92 4.44
C VAL A 147 -3.83 -9.98 4.04
N SER A 148 -2.65 -10.17 4.64
CA SER A 148 -1.43 -9.48 4.22
C SER A 148 -0.27 -10.46 4.21
N GLY A 149 0.66 -10.31 3.27
CA GLY A 149 1.72 -11.29 3.09
C GLY A 149 2.63 -10.98 1.91
N TYR A 150 3.48 -11.95 1.59
CA TYR A 150 4.33 -11.88 0.41
C TYR A 150 4.48 -13.26 -0.22
N ARG A 151 4.86 -13.28 -1.50
CA ARG A 151 5.24 -14.51 -2.20
C ARG A 151 6.37 -14.29 -3.20
N TYR A 152 7.37 -15.16 -3.16
CA TYR A 152 8.33 -15.35 -4.24
C TYR A 152 7.70 -16.26 -5.30
N TYR A 153 7.55 -15.76 -6.53
CA TYR A 153 6.84 -16.49 -7.59
C TYR A 153 7.79 -17.16 -8.59
N GLN A 154 9.10 -17.05 -8.39
CA GLN A 154 10.13 -17.79 -9.14
C GLN A 154 11.07 -18.57 -8.22
N GLY A 155 10.53 -19.02 -7.08
CA GLY A 155 11.26 -19.69 -6.00
C GLY A 155 11.95 -18.68 -5.06
N PRO A 156 11.98 -18.97 -3.74
CA PRO A 156 12.61 -18.10 -2.77
C PRO A 156 14.15 -18.22 -2.79
N PRO A 157 14.87 -17.24 -2.23
CA PRO A 157 16.27 -17.41 -1.84
C PRO A 157 16.47 -18.60 -0.90
N GLN A 158 17.69 -19.14 -0.83
CA GLN A 158 17.97 -20.31 -0.01
C GLN A 158 17.68 -20.03 1.47
N GLY A 159 16.85 -20.88 2.09
CA GLY A 159 16.48 -20.76 3.51
C GLY A 159 15.30 -19.83 3.78
N GLU A 160 14.73 -19.20 2.75
CA GLU A 160 13.53 -18.39 2.86
C GLU A 160 12.25 -19.18 2.54
N ALA A 161 11.13 -18.72 3.08
CA ALA A 161 9.79 -19.20 2.73
C ALA A 161 9.42 -18.74 1.31
N GLU A 162 8.73 -19.59 0.56
CA GLU A 162 8.13 -19.20 -0.73
C GLU A 162 6.99 -18.20 -0.50
N GLU A 163 6.15 -18.45 0.51
CA GLU A 163 5.02 -17.60 0.84
C GLU A 163 4.88 -17.41 2.35
N ILE A 164 4.60 -16.16 2.74
CA ILE A 164 4.11 -15.81 4.07
C ILE A 164 2.72 -15.21 3.92
N ARG A 165 1.78 -15.70 4.73
CA ARG A 165 0.39 -15.22 4.74
C ARG A 165 -0.10 -14.98 6.17
N ARG A 166 -0.62 -13.79 6.43
CA ARG A 166 -1.23 -13.37 7.71
C ARG A 166 -2.69 -13.04 7.44
N GLU A 167 -3.59 -13.70 8.13
CA GLU A 167 -5.04 -13.53 7.96
C GLU A 167 -5.72 -13.27 9.29
N GLY A 168 -6.68 -12.35 9.28
CA GLY A 168 -7.44 -12.01 10.48
C GLY A 168 -8.21 -10.71 10.31
N ARG A 169 -8.58 -10.10 11.44
CA ARG A 169 -9.19 -8.78 11.46
C ARG A 169 -8.12 -7.70 11.64
N PHE A 170 -8.22 -6.63 10.86
CA PHE A 170 -7.44 -5.42 11.00
C PHE A 170 -8.28 -4.30 11.65
N VAL A 171 -7.64 -3.41 12.39
CA VAL A 171 -8.15 -2.16 12.92
C VAL A 171 -7.13 -1.08 12.60
N ARG A 172 -7.48 -0.13 11.73
CA ARG A 172 -6.58 0.94 11.27
C ARG A 172 -5.18 0.43 10.87
N GLY A 173 -5.13 -0.70 10.13
CA GLY A 173 -3.89 -1.29 9.63
C GLY A 173 -3.15 -2.21 10.61
N LYS A 174 -3.65 -2.44 11.83
CA LYS A 174 -3.05 -3.37 12.81
C LYS A 174 -3.96 -4.57 13.03
N MET A 175 -3.43 -5.78 13.10
CA MET A 175 -4.25 -6.97 13.37
C MET A 175 -4.75 -6.98 14.82
N GLU A 176 -5.96 -7.52 15.03
CA GLU A 176 -6.67 -7.54 16.32
C GLU A 176 -7.46 -8.83 16.49
N GLY A 177 -7.34 -9.46 17.66
CA GLY A 177 -7.94 -10.74 18.02
C GLY A 177 -7.15 -11.94 17.51
N THR A 178 -7.86 -13.06 17.32
CA THR A 178 -7.28 -14.29 16.77
C THR A 178 -6.86 -14.10 15.31
N ILE A 179 -5.62 -14.44 15.00
CA ILE A 179 -5.08 -14.44 13.64
C ILE A 179 -4.55 -15.81 13.24
N THR A 180 -4.44 -16.02 11.93
CA THR A 180 -3.72 -17.15 11.34
C THR A 180 -2.48 -16.64 10.63
N TYR A 181 -1.32 -17.13 11.04
CA TYR A 181 -0.04 -16.95 10.35
C TYR A 181 0.33 -18.27 9.66
N ARG A 182 0.67 -18.21 8.38
CA ARG A 182 1.10 -19.37 7.59
C ARG A 182 2.41 -19.07 6.88
N ASN A 183 3.31 -20.03 6.95
CA ASN A 183 4.54 -20.07 6.18
C ASN A 183 4.50 -21.30 5.25
N THR A 184 4.82 -21.09 3.97
CA THR A 184 4.95 -22.15 2.97
C THR A 184 6.39 -22.19 2.47
N GLY A 185 7.07 -23.32 2.64
CA GLY A 185 8.39 -23.58 2.08
C GLY A 185 8.35 -23.82 0.57
N SER A 186 9.53 -23.81 -0.07
CA SER A 186 9.66 -24.11 -1.52
C SER A 186 9.37 -25.57 -1.89
N ASP A 187 9.36 -26.47 -0.91
CA ASP A 187 8.92 -27.86 -1.03
C ASP A 187 7.38 -28.01 -0.92
N GLY A 188 6.66 -26.89 -0.72
CA GLY A 188 5.22 -26.84 -0.53
C GLY A 188 4.76 -27.24 0.88
N VAL A 189 5.69 -27.53 1.80
CA VAL A 189 5.33 -27.83 3.19
C VAL A 189 4.87 -26.53 3.86
N THR A 190 3.70 -26.58 4.48
CA THR A 190 3.12 -25.47 5.22
C THR A 190 3.22 -25.68 6.72
N ALA A 191 3.41 -24.59 7.45
CA ALA A 191 3.23 -24.52 8.88
C ALA A 191 2.26 -23.37 9.20
N THR A 192 1.17 -23.70 9.89
CA THR A 192 0.11 -22.77 10.27
C THR A 192 0.11 -22.55 11.78
N TYR A 193 -0.02 -21.29 12.20
CA TYR A 193 0.01 -20.89 13.61
C TYR A 193 -1.18 -19.98 13.91
N THR A 194 -1.95 -20.35 14.93
CA THR A 194 -3.05 -19.54 15.44
C THR A 194 -2.66 -18.85 16.74
N MET A 195 -2.73 -17.52 16.78
CA MET A 195 -2.35 -16.73 17.96
C MET A 195 -3.25 -15.53 18.19
N GLU A 196 -3.26 -15.03 19.42
CA GLU A 196 -3.95 -13.80 19.79
C GLU A 196 -3.03 -12.59 19.59
N VAL A 197 -3.61 -11.52 19.06
CA VAL A 197 -2.92 -10.24 18.79
C VAL A 197 -3.78 -9.09 19.25
N LYS A 198 -3.15 -8.06 19.82
CA LYS A 198 -3.81 -6.80 20.19
C LYS A 198 -2.98 -5.63 19.71
N GLU A 199 -3.59 -4.70 18.99
CA GLU A 199 -2.91 -3.55 18.38
C GLU A 199 -1.64 -3.94 17.59
N GLY A 200 -1.70 -5.08 16.90
CA GLY A 200 -0.57 -5.62 16.13
C GLY A 200 0.52 -6.30 16.97
N VAL A 201 0.37 -6.42 18.28
CA VAL A 201 1.34 -7.03 19.22
C VAL A 201 0.84 -8.42 19.66
N THR A 202 1.73 -9.43 19.60
CA THR A 202 1.43 -10.79 20.07
C THR A 202 0.96 -10.78 21.52
N GLN A 203 -0.08 -11.56 21.83
CA GLN A 203 -0.52 -11.84 23.20
C GLN A 203 -0.19 -13.31 23.51
N PRO A 204 0.98 -13.59 24.13
CA PRO A 204 1.37 -14.96 24.42
C PRO A 204 0.41 -15.62 25.43
N ASP A 205 -0.01 -16.83 25.12
CA ASP A 205 -0.74 -17.73 26.00
C ASP A 205 0.16 -18.90 26.48
N ASP A 206 -0.44 -19.90 27.12
CA ASP A 206 0.26 -21.07 27.67
C ASP A 206 0.86 -22.01 26.60
N ARG A 207 0.56 -21.80 25.32
CA ARG A 207 1.16 -22.57 24.21
C ARG A 207 2.56 -22.06 23.83
N TRP A 208 2.92 -20.86 24.27
CA TRP A 208 4.27 -20.32 24.06
C TRP A 208 5.23 -20.90 25.09
N ILE A 209 6.19 -21.70 24.64
CA ILE A 209 7.16 -22.39 25.50
C ILE A 209 8.57 -21.81 25.31
N PRO A 210 9.44 -21.83 26.34
CA PRO A 210 10.83 -21.42 26.18
C PRO A 210 11.54 -22.25 25.11
N GLY A 211 12.23 -21.57 24.20
CA GLY A 211 13.12 -22.16 23.21
C GLY A 211 14.47 -22.58 23.80
N PRO A 212 15.38 -23.10 22.96
CA PRO A 212 16.72 -23.50 23.39
C PRO A 212 17.61 -22.30 23.77
N GLU A 213 17.30 -21.12 23.24
CA GLU A 213 18.00 -19.86 23.54
C GLU A 213 17.24 -19.07 24.61
N GLU A 214 17.98 -18.51 25.56
CA GLU A 214 17.40 -17.70 26.64
C GLU A 214 16.68 -16.47 26.05
N GLY A 215 15.44 -16.24 26.50
CA GLY A 215 14.63 -15.12 26.02
C GLY A 215 13.97 -15.35 24.65
N VAL A 216 14.09 -16.54 24.06
CA VAL A 216 13.35 -16.97 22.85
C VAL A 216 12.21 -17.89 23.26
N TYR A 217 11.03 -17.66 22.70
CA TYR A 217 9.83 -18.46 22.93
C TYR A 217 9.32 -19.03 21.61
N HIS A 218 8.83 -20.26 21.67
CA HIS A 218 8.35 -21.02 20.53
C HIS A 218 6.84 -21.24 20.64
N LEU A 219 6.15 -21.09 19.51
CA LEU A 219 4.78 -21.55 19.30
C LEU A 219 4.81 -22.67 18.26
N GLU A 220 4.42 -23.88 18.63
CA GLU A 220 4.33 -25.00 17.69
C GLU A 220 3.23 -24.76 16.64
N ALA A 221 3.44 -25.26 15.42
CA ALA A 221 2.44 -25.16 14.37
C ALA A 221 1.23 -26.07 14.65
N ASP A 222 0.03 -25.57 14.36
CA ASP A 222 -1.24 -26.25 14.56
C ASP A 222 -1.35 -27.53 13.69
N ASP A 223 -0.74 -27.51 12.50
CA ASP A 223 -0.83 -28.56 11.48
C ASP A 223 0.47 -29.39 11.32
N ASN A 224 1.59 -28.93 11.91
CA ASN A 224 2.87 -29.60 11.78
C ASN A 224 3.80 -29.36 12.99
N PRO A 225 3.69 -30.16 14.07
CA PRO A 225 4.44 -29.95 15.31
C PRO A 225 5.97 -30.03 15.17
N ALA A 226 6.49 -30.46 14.02
CA ALA A 226 7.92 -30.40 13.73
C ALA A 226 8.42 -28.95 13.49
N TYR A 227 7.51 -28.00 13.30
CA TYR A 227 7.80 -26.59 13.08
C TYR A 227 7.31 -25.76 14.26
N ALA A 228 8.11 -24.75 14.60
CA ALA A 228 7.77 -23.76 15.59
C ALA A 228 8.06 -22.36 15.05
N TYR A 229 7.18 -21.42 15.38
CA TYR A 229 7.41 -20.01 15.19
C TYR A 229 8.13 -19.47 16.44
N ALA A 230 9.27 -18.81 16.23
CA ALA A 230 10.10 -18.30 17.30
C ALA A 230 10.01 -16.78 17.39
N LEU A 231 9.89 -16.26 18.62
CA LEU A 231 9.99 -14.84 18.93
C LEU A 231 10.89 -14.61 20.15
N THR A 232 11.70 -13.57 20.10
CA THR A 232 12.36 -13.01 21.29
C THR A 232 11.36 -12.26 22.18
N GLU A 233 11.69 -12.06 23.46
CA GLU A 233 10.90 -11.22 24.36
C GLU A 233 10.70 -9.79 23.87
N GLU A 234 11.67 -9.26 23.12
CA GLU A 234 11.57 -7.93 22.54
C GLU A 234 10.57 -7.92 21.39
N GLU A 235 10.70 -8.87 20.45
CA GLU A 235 9.81 -8.98 19.30
C GLU A 235 8.35 -9.25 19.71
N MET A 236 8.12 -10.00 20.79
CA MET A 236 6.78 -10.21 21.35
C MET A 236 6.08 -8.91 21.77
N LYS A 237 6.84 -7.86 22.09
CA LYS A 237 6.32 -6.56 22.54
C LYS A 237 6.18 -5.55 21.40
N GLN A 238 6.64 -5.89 20.20
CA GLN A 238 6.61 -5.00 19.04
C GLN A 238 5.33 -5.21 18.21
N PRO A 239 4.78 -4.14 17.60
CA PRO A 239 3.62 -4.23 16.72
C PRO A 239 4.02 -4.79 15.34
N ARG A 240 4.25 -6.10 15.26
CA ARG A 240 4.72 -6.80 14.04
C ARG A 240 3.59 -7.25 13.12
N TRP A 241 2.38 -7.42 13.67
CA TRP A 241 1.19 -7.86 12.96
C TRP A 241 0.45 -6.64 12.40
N VAL A 242 1.09 -6.01 11.43
CA VAL A 242 0.59 -4.81 10.75
C VAL A 242 0.44 -5.08 9.26
N ASN A 243 -0.42 -4.29 8.63
CA ASN A 243 -0.57 -4.20 7.20
C ASN A 243 0.78 -3.83 6.55
N LEU A 244 1.21 -4.58 5.55
CA LEU A 244 2.49 -4.36 4.87
C LEU A 244 2.46 -3.17 3.92
N LEU A 245 1.30 -2.89 3.32
CA LEU A 245 1.17 -1.88 2.27
C LEU A 245 0.20 -0.79 2.71
N VAL A 246 0.71 0.42 2.89
CA VAL A 246 -0.07 1.55 3.43
C VAL A 246 -0.45 2.49 2.30
N TRP A 247 -1.69 2.97 2.33
CA TRP A 247 -2.08 4.14 1.56
C TRP A 247 -1.67 5.36 2.40
N ASP A 248 -0.61 6.07 2.03
CA ASP A 248 -0.14 7.21 2.83
C ASP A 248 -1.26 8.24 2.95
N VAL A 249 -1.84 8.28 4.15
CA VAL A 249 -2.81 9.25 4.60
C VAL A 249 -2.09 10.16 5.60
N GLU A 250 -2.20 11.47 5.43
CA GLU A 250 -1.76 12.41 6.48
C GLU A 250 -2.52 12.08 7.78
N GLU A 251 -1.80 12.08 8.92
CA GLU A 251 -2.38 11.78 10.24
C GLU A 251 -3.22 12.93 10.81
#